data_AF-A0AAV4JGR4-F1
#
_entry.id   AF-A0AAV4JGR4-F1
#
_cell.length_a   1.000
_cell.length_b   1.000
_cell.length_c   1.000
_cell.angle_alpha   90.00
_cell.angle_beta   90.00
_cell.angle_gamma   90.00
#
_symmetry.space_group_name_H-M   'P 1'
#
loop_
_entity.id
_entity.type
_entity.pdbx_description
1 polymer ?
#
loop_
_entity_poly.entity_id
_entity_poly.type
_entity_poly.pdbx_seq_one_letter_code
_entity_poly.pdbx_strand_id
1 'polypeptide(L)'
;MFEPHGPKSLSDIVTGAKTWFPFFIIPPKHLNRMWVDGQRDRPVLLRPGFQSRKRMFTVFFNYSGPLVVNILHQDTTMTATYYVQNVLFQVKSAINEQQPKVSTSRTLLLHDNAGPHKARATTQSLRQLGIQFLPHPAYSPDLAPRDF
;
A
#
# COMPACT_ATOMS: atom_id res chain seq x y z
N MET A 1 -5.41 -3.81 25.08
CA MET A 1 -6.62 -4.65 25.10
C MET A 1 -7.42 -4.22 23.88
N PHE A 2 -7.55 -5.07 22.86
CA PHE A 2 -8.41 -4.79 21.71
C PHE A 2 -9.87 -4.92 22.18
N GLU A 3 -10.77 -4.08 21.69
CA GLU A 3 -12.19 -4.21 22.04
C GLU A 3 -12.69 -5.62 21.64
N PRO A 4 -13.57 -6.25 22.45
CA PRO A 4 -14.02 -7.63 22.25
C PRO A 4 -14.85 -7.86 20.98
N HIS A 5 -15.07 -6.81 20.19
CA HIS A 5 -15.87 -6.84 18.99
C HIS A 5 -15.00 -6.35 17.84
N GLY A 6 -14.56 -7.29 16.99
CA GLY A 6 -13.91 -6.97 15.72
C GLY A 6 -14.81 -6.12 14.81
N PRO A 7 -14.48 -5.96 13.51
CA PRO A 7 -15.29 -5.15 12.61
C PRO A 7 -16.75 -5.58 12.67
N LYS A 8 -17.65 -4.65 13.03
CA LYS A 8 -19.10 -4.90 12.95
C LYS A 8 -19.54 -5.10 11.50
N SER A 9 -18.79 -4.54 10.55
CA SER A 9 -18.99 -4.67 9.10
C SER A 9 -17.67 -4.49 8.36
N LEU A 10 -17.54 -5.11 7.18
CA LEU A 10 -16.41 -4.87 6.25
C LEU A 10 -16.36 -3.41 5.78
N SER A 11 -17.48 -2.69 5.82
CA SER A 11 -17.54 -1.26 5.48
C SER A 11 -16.68 -0.37 6.37
N ASP A 12 -16.35 -0.87 7.57
CA ASP A 12 -15.56 -0.16 8.57
C ASP A 12 -14.05 -0.31 8.33
N ILE A 13 -13.64 -1.18 7.40
CA ILE A 13 -12.24 -1.49 7.11
C ILE A 13 -11.72 -0.55 6.01
N VAL A 14 -10.59 0.07 6.32
CA VAL A 14 -9.74 0.76 5.35
C VAL A 14 -8.46 -0.05 5.23
N THR A 15 -8.10 -0.42 4.01
CA THR A 15 -6.90 -1.21 3.76
C THR A 15 -5.98 -0.52 2.77
N GLY A 16 -4.69 -0.74 2.93
CA GLY A 16 -3.70 -0.20 2.01
C GLY A 16 -2.34 -0.83 2.21
N ALA A 17 -1.52 -0.70 1.18
CA ALA A 17 -0.13 -1.12 1.22
C ALA A 17 0.75 -0.20 0.38
N LYS A 18 2.01 -0.61 0.21
CA LYS A 18 3.02 0.07 -0.58
C LYS A 18 3.40 -0.80 -1.76
N THR A 19 3.57 -0.20 -2.93
CA THR A 19 4.13 -0.89 -4.09
C THR A 19 5.08 0.02 -4.84
N TRP A 20 6.01 -0.59 -5.57
CA TRP A 20 6.93 0.10 -6.45
C TRP A 20 6.42 0.01 -7.88
N PHE A 21 6.19 1.16 -8.49
CA PHE A 21 5.92 1.25 -9.92
C PHE A 21 7.21 1.60 -10.67
N PRO A 22 7.70 0.74 -11.58
CA PRO A 22 8.82 1.08 -12.45
C PRO A 22 8.39 2.13 -13.49
N PHE A 23 9.32 3.00 -13.89
CA PHE A 23 9.06 3.98 -14.96
C PHE A 23 8.89 3.31 -16.34
N PHE A 24 9.57 2.19 -16.54
CA PHE A 24 9.52 1.43 -17.78
C PHE A 24 9.05 0.02 -17.49
N ILE A 25 8.01 -0.41 -18.21
CA ILE A 25 7.57 -1.80 -18.18
C ILE A 25 8.37 -2.55 -19.24
N ILE A 26 9.22 -3.47 -18.77
CA ILE A 26 9.93 -4.39 -19.65
C ILE A 26 9.15 -5.70 -19.65
N PRO A 27 8.64 -6.19 -20.81
CA PRO A 27 7.87 -7.41 -20.82
C PRO A 27 8.71 -8.59 -20.31
N PRO A 28 8.10 -9.54 -19.58
CA PRO A 28 8.79 -10.74 -19.14
C PRO A 28 9.31 -11.53 -20.34
N LYS A 29 10.41 -12.27 -20.14
CA LYS A 29 11.13 -12.99 -21.21
C LYS A 29 10.22 -13.88 -22.07
N HIS A 30 9.18 -14.47 -21.49
CA HIS A 30 8.25 -15.35 -22.21
C HIS A 30 7.33 -14.61 -23.20
N LEU A 31 7.03 -13.33 -22.95
CA LEU A 31 6.26 -12.48 -23.88
C LEU A 31 7.12 -11.90 -25.00
N ASN A 32 8.44 -11.85 -24.80
CA ASN A 32 9.41 -11.44 -25.82
C ASN A 32 9.97 -12.63 -26.62
N ARG A 33 9.32 -13.80 -26.58
CA ARG A 33 9.75 -14.95 -27.41
C ARG A 33 9.38 -14.67 -28.86
N MET A 34 10.36 -14.77 -29.74
CA MET A 34 10.17 -14.69 -31.18
C MET A 34 10.93 -15.82 -31.86
N TRP A 35 10.36 -16.31 -32.96
CA TRP A 35 11.03 -17.23 -33.86
C TRP A 35 12.06 -16.45 -34.67
N VAL A 36 13.26 -17.00 -34.79
CA VAL A 36 14.40 -16.37 -35.48
C VAL A 36 14.97 -17.42 -36.43
N ASP A 37 15.28 -17.00 -37.66
CA ASP A 37 15.99 -17.83 -38.64
C ASP A 37 17.41 -18.15 -38.14
N GLY A 38 17.95 -19.31 -38.51
CA GLY A 38 19.21 -19.85 -37.99
C GLY A 38 20.45 -19.00 -38.30
N GLN A 39 20.35 -18.08 -39.27
CA GLN A 39 21.42 -17.15 -39.65
C GLN A 39 21.31 -15.77 -38.98
N ARG A 40 20.25 -15.49 -38.22
CA ARG A 40 20.07 -14.19 -37.55
C ARG A 40 20.48 -14.25 -36.09
N ASP A 41 21.05 -13.14 -35.62
CA ASP A 41 21.43 -12.98 -34.23
C ASP A 41 20.22 -13.01 -33.28
N ARG A 42 20.49 -13.44 -32.04
CA ARG A 42 19.48 -13.45 -30.98
C ARG A 42 19.08 -12.01 -30.62
N PRO A 43 17.77 -11.72 -30.50
CA PRO A 43 17.30 -10.40 -30.09
C PRO A 43 17.83 -10.00 -28.72
N VAL A 44 18.31 -8.77 -28.60
CA VAL A 44 18.76 -8.19 -27.34
C VAL A 44 17.53 -7.71 -26.57
N LEU A 45 17.32 -8.26 -25.38
CA LEU A 45 16.27 -7.83 -24.47
C LEU A 45 16.86 -6.95 -23.37
N LEU A 46 16.29 -5.75 -23.22
CA LEU A 46 16.50 -4.95 -22.03
C LEU A 46 16.06 -5.76 -20.81
N ARG A 47 16.84 -5.70 -19.72
CA ARG A 47 16.47 -6.29 -18.44
C ARG A 47 16.42 -5.17 -17.40
N PRO A 48 15.40 -5.13 -16.53
CA PRO A 48 15.42 -4.20 -15.41
C PRO A 48 16.64 -4.53 -14.54
N GLY A 49 17.46 -3.52 -14.26
CA GLY A 49 18.59 -3.62 -13.34
C GLY A 49 18.19 -3.12 -11.96
N PHE A 50 19.06 -3.34 -10.97
CA PHE A 50 18.88 -2.84 -9.60
C PHE A 50 18.66 -1.30 -9.55
N GLN A 51 19.25 -0.57 -10.50
CA GLN A 51 19.14 0.89 -10.62
C GLN A 51 18.00 1.38 -11.52
N SER A 52 17.14 0.47 -12.02
CA SER A 52 16.00 0.90 -12.83
C SER A 52 15.09 1.82 -12.02
N ARG A 53 14.78 2.99 -12.60
CA ARG A 53 13.99 4.03 -11.94
C ARG A 53 12.60 3.50 -11.61
N LYS A 54 12.18 3.68 -10.36
CA LYS A 54 10.87 3.31 -9.82
C LYS A 54 10.39 4.34 -8.80
N ARG A 55 9.09 4.49 -8.62
CA ARG A 55 8.50 5.30 -7.53
C ARG A 55 7.68 4.41 -6.61
N MET A 56 7.74 4.68 -5.32
CA MET A 56 6.87 4.01 -4.34
C MET A 56 5.53 4.73 -4.29
N PHE A 57 4.46 3.97 -4.40
CA PHE A 57 3.09 4.40 -4.23
C PHE A 57 2.53 3.75 -2.96
N THR A 58 1.85 4.55 -2.15
CA THR A 58 1.05 4.10 -1.03
C THR A 58 -0.40 4.34 -1.38
N VAL A 59 -1.18 3.27 -1.42
CA VAL A 59 -2.59 3.33 -1.84
C VAL A 59 -3.44 2.74 -0.74
N PHE A 60 -4.47 3.49 -0.35
CA PHE A 60 -5.53 3.08 0.56
C PHE A 60 -6.87 3.09 -0.14
N PHE A 61 -7.72 2.13 0.20
CA PHE A 61 -9.09 2.01 -0.29
C PHE A 61 -9.98 1.40 0.79
N ASN A 62 -11.28 1.54 0.60
CA ASN A 62 -12.33 0.94 1.41
C ASN A 62 -13.36 0.28 0.48
N TYR A 63 -14.50 -0.16 1.02
CA TYR A 63 -15.58 -0.75 0.23
C TYR A 63 -16.17 0.18 -0.86
N SER A 64 -16.06 1.51 -0.68
CA SER A 64 -16.53 2.51 -1.63
C SER A 64 -15.53 2.79 -2.76
N GLY A 65 -14.29 2.30 -2.62
CA GLY A 65 -13.24 2.45 -3.63
C GLY A 65 -11.98 3.13 -3.11
N PRO A 66 -11.14 3.69 -4.01
CA PRO A 66 -9.90 4.36 -3.65
C PRO A 66 -10.12 5.56 -2.72
N LEU A 67 -9.25 5.67 -1.72
CA LEU A 67 -9.33 6.68 -0.67
C LEU A 67 -8.15 7.65 -0.73
N VAL A 68 -6.92 7.12 -0.78
CA VAL A 68 -5.69 7.91 -0.84
C VAL A 68 -4.71 7.25 -1.79
N VAL A 69 -4.08 8.06 -2.63
CA VAL A 69 -2.91 7.68 -3.42
C VAL A 69 -1.80 8.67 -3.09
N ASN A 70 -0.82 8.21 -2.31
CA ASN A 70 0.36 8.99 -1.98
C ASN A 70 1.56 8.46 -2.77
N ILE A 71 2.29 9.37 -3.43
CA ILE A 71 3.49 9.04 -4.17
C ILE A 71 4.69 9.54 -3.37
N LEU A 72 5.57 8.61 -2.97
CA LEU A 72 6.78 8.96 -2.23
C LEU A 72 7.63 9.93 -3.07
N HIS A 73 8.13 10.98 -2.43
CA HIS A 73 9.00 11.95 -3.09
C HIS A 73 10.29 11.26 -3.55
N GLN A 74 10.87 11.78 -4.64
CA GLN A 74 12.11 11.24 -5.15
C GLN A 74 13.21 11.32 -4.08
N ASP A 75 14.04 10.29 -3.99
CA ASP A 75 15.19 10.21 -3.07
C ASP A 75 14.82 10.30 -1.58
N THR A 76 13.56 10.02 -1.25
CA THR A 76 13.10 9.91 0.14
C THR A 76 12.82 8.46 0.52
N THR A 77 13.03 8.15 1.80
CA THR A 77 12.74 6.84 2.37
C THR A 77 11.41 6.90 3.12
N MET A 78 10.60 5.86 2.96
CA MET A 78 9.35 5.70 3.69
C MET A 78 9.63 5.37 5.16
N THR A 79 9.82 6.41 5.98
CA THR A 79 9.98 6.31 7.44
C THR A 79 8.63 6.34 8.15
N ALA A 80 8.61 6.04 9.45
CA ALA A 80 7.41 6.19 10.27
C ALA A 80 6.91 7.64 10.31
N THR A 81 7.82 8.61 10.39
CA THR A 81 7.48 10.04 10.40
C THR A 81 6.85 10.46 9.08
N TYR A 82 7.42 10.03 7.95
CA TYR A 82 6.85 10.30 6.63
C TYR A 82 5.44 9.71 6.52
N TYR A 83 5.28 8.45 6.93
CA TYR A 83 4.01 7.74 6.87
C TYR A 83 2.92 8.44 7.70
N VAL A 84 3.24 8.84 8.93
CA VAL A 84 2.30 9.59 9.78
C VAL A 84 1.91 10.92 9.13
N GLN A 85 2.91 11.74 8.77
CA GLN A 85 2.69 13.12 8.33
C GLN A 85 2.03 13.21 6.95
N ASN A 86 2.41 12.34 6.01
CA ASN A 86 2.03 12.47 4.61
C ASN A 86 0.96 11.46 4.18
N VAL A 87 0.69 10.41 4.98
CA VAL A 87 -0.25 9.36 4.59
C VAL A 87 -1.41 9.26 5.58
N LEU A 88 -1.15 9.07 6.88
CA LEU A 88 -2.24 8.84 7.84
C LEU A 88 -3.21 10.02 7.97
N PHE A 89 -2.70 11.26 7.97
CA PHE A 89 -3.58 12.43 8.01
C PHE A 89 -4.45 12.56 6.75
N GLN A 90 -3.91 12.20 5.58
CA GLN A 90 -4.68 12.17 4.33
C GLN A 90 -5.78 11.10 4.40
N VAL A 91 -5.44 9.91 4.90
CA VAL A 91 -6.41 8.81 5.09
C VAL A 91 -7.54 9.26 6.01
N LYS A 92 -7.21 9.91 7.13
CA LYS A 92 -8.21 10.45 8.06
C LYS A 92 -9.15 11.46 7.39
N SER A 93 -8.61 12.42 6.64
CA SER A 93 -9.42 13.43 5.93
C SER A 93 -10.37 12.77 4.94
N ALA A 94 -9.82 11.88 4.11
CA ALA A 94 -10.58 11.19 3.08
C ALA A 94 -11.69 10.28 3.68
N ILE A 95 -11.46 9.65 4.84
CA ILE A 95 -12.52 8.90 5.55
C ILE A 95 -13.66 9.83 5.94
N ASN A 96 -13.35 10.98 6.52
CA ASN A 96 -14.37 11.94 6.95
C ASN A 96 -15.18 12.47 5.76
N GLU A 97 -14.52 12.69 4.61
CA GLU A 97 -15.14 13.18 3.39
C GLU A 97 -16.05 12.14 2.73
N GLN A 98 -15.58 10.89 2.57
CA GLN A 98 -16.37 9.83 1.95
C GLN A 98 -17.46 9.26 2.88
N GLN A 99 -17.25 9.30 4.19
CA GLN A 99 -18.14 8.67 5.17
C GLN A 99 -18.44 9.59 6.36
N PRO A 100 -19.09 10.76 6.15
CA PRO A 100 -19.34 11.73 7.23
C PRO A 100 -20.23 11.19 8.36
N LYS A 101 -21.02 10.13 8.09
CA LYS A 101 -21.88 9.47 9.06
C LYS A 101 -21.18 8.38 9.88
N VAL A 102 -19.99 7.93 9.47
CA VAL A 102 -19.23 6.89 10.16
C VAL A 102 -18.22 7.57 11.06
N SER A 103 -18.40 7.43 12.38
CA SER A 103 -17.39 7.89 13.33
C SER A 103 -16.06 7.21 13.06
N THR A 104 -14.98 7.97 13.04
CA THR A 104 -13.63 7.43 12.83
C THR A 104 -13.20 6.46 13.92
N SER A 105 -13.78 6.56 15.11
CA SER A 105 -13.62 5.57 16.18
C SER A 105 -14.02 4.15 15.77
N ARG A 106 -14.83 4.03 14.72
CA ARG A 106 -15.27 2.77 14.12
C ARG A 106 -14.35 2.29 12.99
N THR A 107 -13.46 3.14 12.47
CA THR A 107 -12.55 2.79 11.38
C THR A 107 -11.48 1.82 11.85
N LEU A 108 -11.35 0.70 11.12
CA LEU A 108 -10.28 -0.26 11.29
C LEU A 108 -9.29 -0.14 10.13
N LEU A 109 -8.01 0.07 10.44
CA LEU A 109 -6.94 0.16 9.46
C LEU A 109 -6.22 -1.19 9.34
N LEU A 110 -6.23 -1.75 8.14
CA LEU A 110 -5.51 -2.95 7.77
C LEU A 110 -4.33 -2.61 6.86
N HIS A 111 -3.11 -2.75 7.37
CA HIS A 111 -1.87 -2.64 6.59
C HIS A 111 -0.88 -3.73 6.99
N ASP A 112 0.15 -3.94 6.16
CA ASP A 112 1.20 -4.92 6.44
C ASP A 112 2.00 -4.60 7.71
N ASN A 113 2.85 -5.56 8.10
CA ASN A 113 3.67 -5.51 9.31
C ASN A 113 5.01 -4.77 9.14
N ALA A 114 5.17 -3.91 8.13
CA ALA A 114 6.43 -3.22 7.86
C ALA A 114 6.90 -2.34 9.03
N GLY A 115 8.23 -2.15 9.16
CA GLY A 115 8.84 -1.37 10.25
C GLY A 115 8.21 0.01 10.49
N PRO A 116 8.01 0.85 9.45
CA PRO A 116 7.33 2.14 9.60
C PRO A 116 5.90 2.04 10.15
N HIS A 117 5.20 0.96 9.86
CA HIS A 117 3.81 0.75 10.30
C HIS A 117 3.70 0.33 11.77
N LYS A 118 4.69 -0.44 12.26
CA LYS A 118 4.79 -0.88 13.65
C LYS A 118 5.45 0.12 14.59
N ALA A 119 6.06 1.17 14.05
CA ALA A 119 6.77 2.16 14.84
C ALA A 119 5.86 2.82 15.90
N ARG A 120 6.45 3.18 17.05
CA ARG A 120 5.73 3.85 18.14
C ARG A 120 5.05 5.14 17.70
N ALA A 121 5.70 5.93 16.85
CA ALA A 121 5.12 7.14 16.28
C ALA A 121 3.81 6.84 15.55
N THR A 122 3.81 5.81 14.70
CA THR A 122 2.63 5.39 13.93
C THR A 122 1.50 4.89 14.84
N THR A 123 1.80 4.01 15.79
CA THR A 123 0.78 3.47 16.69
C THR A 123 0.18 4.53 17.60
N GLN A 124 0.97 5.52 18.03
CA GLN A 124 0.49 6.67 18.80
C GLN A 124 -0.40 7.58 17.94
N SER A 125 0.01 7.90 16.71
CA SER A 125 -0.79 8.71 15.80
C SER A 125 -2.11 8.05 15.45
N LEU A 126 -2.16 6.73 15.21
CA LEU A 126 -3.42 6.02 14.98
C LEU A 126 -4.40 6.19 16.15
N ARG A 127 -3.92 6.07 17.40
CA ARG A 127 -4.75 6.32 18.59
C ARG A 127 -5.26 7.75 18.65
N GLN A 128 -4.42 8.74 18.37
CA GLN A 128 -4.81 10.16 18.36
C GLN A 128 -5.84 10.47 17.28
N LEU A 129 -5.75 9.81 16.12
CA LEU A 129 -6.70 9.95 15.03
C LEU A 129 -8.01 9.17 15.26
N GLY A 130 -8.08 8.38 16.33
CA GLY A 130 -9.22 7.51 16.63
C GLY A 130 -9.33 6.31 15.70
N ILE A 131 -8.28 5.99 14.94
CA ILE A 131 -8.27 4.86 14.00
C ILE A 131 -7.74 3.63 14.73
N GLN A 132 -8.51 2.54 14.71
CA GLN A 132 -8.09 1.29 15.33
C GLN A 132 -7.24 0.46 14.35
N PHE A 133 -6.20 -0.18 14.85
CA PHE A 133 -5.37 -1.08 14.04
C PHE A 133 -6.00 -2.47 14.00
N LEU A 134 -6.19 -3.02 12.80
CA LEU A 134 -6.60 -4.41 12.59
C LEU A 134 -5.36 -5.30 12.49
N PRO A 135 -5.16 -6.28 13.40
CA PRO A 135 -4.00 -7.16 13.34
C PRO A 135 -3.92 -7.92 12.01
N HIS A 136 -2.73 -7.93 11.43
CA HIS A 136 -2.44 -8.69 10.21
C HIS A 136 -1.34 -9.72 10.52
N PRO A 137 -1.50 -11.00 10.12
CA PRO A 137 -0.46 -12.01 10.29
C PRO A 137 0.78 -11.70 9.44
N ALA A 138 1.93 -12.26 9.82
CA ALA A 138 3.17 -12.08 9.06
C ALA A 138 3.14 -12.96 7.80
N TYR A 139 3.64 -12.41 6.68
CA TYR A 139 3.76 -13.12 5.40
C TYR A 139 2.43 -13.66 4.85
N SER A 140 1.33 -12.91 5.04
CA SER A 140 0.00 -13.29 4.55
C SER A 140 -0.53 -12.31 3.51
N PRO A 141 0.15 -12.15 2.36
CA PRO A 141 -0.38 -11.34 1.26
C PRO A 141 -1.74 -11.86 0.79
N ASP A 142 -2.00 -13.16 0.98
CA ASP A 142 -3.27 -13.81 0.68
C ASP A 142 -4.46 -13.32 1.54
N LEU A 143 -4.17 -12.60 2.62
CA LEU A 143 -5.18 -11.99 3.49
C LEU A 143 -5.25 -10.47 3.34
N ALA A 144 -4.43 -9.89 2.46
CA ALA A 144 -4.45 -8.47 2.14
C ALA A 144 -5.32 -8.24 0.90
N PRO A 145 -6.43 -7.48 0.97
CA PRO A 145 -7.33 -7.26 -0.17
C PRO A 145 -6.69 -6.60 -1.39
N ARG A 146 -5.46 -6.09 -1.27
CA ARG A 146 -4.72 -5.40 -2.32
C ARG A 146 -3.90 -6.35 -3.21
N ASP A 147 -3.42 -7.45 -2.65
CA ASP A 147 -2.41 -8.28 -3.31
C ASP A 147 -3.05 -9.28 -4.31
N PHE A 148 -4.39 -9.24 -4.47
CA PHE A 148 -5.18 -9.90 -5.51
C PHE A 148 -6.00 -8.89 -6.31
#